data_AF-A0A819K1E1-F1
#
_entry.id   AF-A0A819K1E1-F1
#
_cell.length_a   1.000
_cell.length_b   1.000
_cell.length_c   1.000
_cell.angle_alpha   90.00
_cell.angle_beta   90.00
_cell.angle_gamma   90.00
#
_symmetry.space_group_name_H-M   'P 1'
#
loop_
_entity.id
_entity.type
_entity.pdbx_description
1 polymer ?
#
loop_
_entity_poly.entity_id
_entity_poly.type
_entity_poly.pdbx_seq_one_letter_code
_entity_poly.pdbx_strand_id
1 'polypeptide(L)'
;MAQGRTDAIVDSWKVKANLNLSADQERGLKEWFRGACERLNARRQAGREVLAQMQTAVDAKDSAKAEELLQRLREGFRKLSEAREKALDEFDRLLQPEQRARIVLCAVQQAKESGRSLENVIDNLLHTGDSS
;
A
#
# COMPACT_ATOMS: atom_id res chain seq x y z
N MET A 1 0.11 -1.30 -17.95
CA MET A 1 1.48 -1.11 -17.43
C MET A 1 1.63 -1.38 -15.92
N ALA A 2 0.58 -1.27 -15.08
CA ALA A 2 0.68 -1.53 -13.64
C ALA A 2 1.01 -2.99 -13.26
N GLN A 3 0.50 -3.97 -14.02
CA GLN A 3 0.67 -5.40 -13.76
C GLN A 3 2.14 -5.87 -13.79
N GLY A 4 2.95 -5.36 -14.72
CA GLY A 4 4.37 -5.72 -14.79
C GLY A 4 5.21 -5.16 -13.63
N ARG A 5 4.75 -4.09 -12.97
CA ARG A 5 5.46 -3.48 -11.84
C ARG A 5 5.22 -4.26 -10.54
N THR A 6 3.99 -4.68 -10.26
CA THR A 6 3.67 -5.45 -9.04
C THR A 6 4.35 -6.82 -9.03
N ASP A 7 4.37 -7.49 -10.19
CA ASP A 7 4.98 -8.82 -10.31
C ASP A 7 6.51 -8.74 -10.13
N ALA A 8 7.15 -7.70 -10.70
CA ALA A 8 8.59 -7.46 -10.53
C ALA A 8 9.00 -7.17 -9.08
N ILE A 9 8.12 -6.56 -8.27
CA ILE A 9 8.39 -6.34 -6.84
C ILE A 9 8.40 -7.67 -6.09
N VAL A 10 7.41 -8.53 -6.33
CA VAL A 10 7.36 -9.86 -5.70
C VAL A 10 8.55 -10.71 -6.16
N ASP A 11 8.91 -10.66 -7.44
CA ASP A 11 10.11 -11.34 -7.96
C ASP A 11 11.40 -10.82 -7.30
N SER A 12 11.49 -9.50 -7.11
CA SER A 12 12.61 -8.89 -6.37
C SER A 12 12.65 -9.36 -4.92
N TRP A 13 11.51 -9.52 -4.23
CA TRP A 13 11.50 -10.09 -2.87
C TRP A 13 11.97 -11.54 -2.88
N LYS A 14 11.52 -12.35 -3.83
CA LYS A 14 11.96 -13.75 -3.96
C LYS A 14 13.48 -13.85 -4.11
N VAL A 15 14.06 -13.06 -5.02
CA VAL A 15 15.50 -13.06 -5.29
C VAL A 15 16.28 -12.46 -4.13
N LYS A 16 15.93 -11.26 -3.68
CA LYS A 16 16.75 -10.51 -2.71
C LYS A 16 16.57 -10.98 -1.26
N ALA A 17 15.38 -11.45 -0.89
CA ALA A 17 15.13 -12.02 0.43
C ALA A 17 15.38 -13.55 0.47
N ASN A 18 15.89 -14.13 -0.64
CA ASN A 18 16.17 -15.56 -0.79
C ASN A 18 15.01 -16.43 -0.28
N LEU A 19 13.82 -16.17 -0.82
CA LEU A 19 12.60 -16.87 -0.41
C LEU A 19 12.45 -18.14 -1.23
N ASN A 20 12.38 -19.29 -0.56
CA ASN A 20 12.00 -20.54 -1.20
C ASN A 20 10.47 -20.62 -1.26
N LEU A 21 9.89 -19.96 -2.27
CA LEU A 21 8.45 -19.96 -2.54
C LEU A 21 8.12 -21.10 -3.51
N SER A 22 7.06 -21.86 -3.22
CA SER A 22 6.45 -22.72 -4.24
C SER A 22 5.83 -21.88 -5.36
N ALA A 23 5.60 -22.50 -6.53
CA ALA A 23 4.93 -21.82 -7.65
C ALA A 23 3.53 -21.30 -7.25
N ASP A 24 2.82 -22.04 -6.40
CA ASP A 24 1.50 -21.65 -5.91
C ASP A 24 1.57 -20.48 -4.92
N GLN A 25 2.56 -20.48 -4.01
CA GLN A 25 2.77 -19.36 -3.09
C GLN A 25 3.17 -18.09 -3.84
N GLU A 26 4.05 -18.21 -4.84
CA GLU A 26 4.46 -17.07 -5.67
C GLU A 26 3.28 -16.48 -6.44
N ARG A 27 2.46 -17.32 -7.07
CA ARG A 27 1.23 -16.88 -7.75
C ARG A 27 0.28 -16.19 -6.78
N GLY A 28 0.02 -16.80 -5.61
CA GLY A 28 -0.84 -16.22 -4.58
C GLY A 28 -0.35 -14.86 -4.08
N LEU A 29 0.96 -14.69 -3.89
CA LEU A 29 1.56 -13.42 -3.51
C LEU A 29 1.43 -12.35 -4.59
N LYS A 30 1.65 -12.71 -5.86
CA LYS A 30 1.48 -11.77 -6.99
C LYS A 30 0.03 -11.30 -7.11
N GLU A 31 -0.92 -12.23 -7.03
CA GLU A 31 -2.36 -11.92 -7.08
C GLU A 31 -2.79 -11.05 -5.88
N TRP A 32 -2.38 -11.44 -4.67
CA TRP A 32 -2.64 -10.67 -3.46
C TRP A 32 -2.07 -9.26 -3.54
N PHE A 33 -0.79 -9.12 -3.90
CA PHE A 33 -0.12 -7.82 -3.90
C PHE A 33 -0.76 -6.89 -4.92
N ARG A 34 -1.10 -7.40 -6.10
CA ARG A 34 -1.85 -6.67 -7.12
C ARG A 34 -3.20 -6.19 -6.59
N GLY A 35 -3.99 -7.11 -6.02
CA GLY A 35 -5.31 -6.79 -5.48
C GLY A 35 -5.23 -5.79 -4.32
N ALA A 36 -4.20 -5.88 -3.46
CA ALA A 36 -3.95 -4.93 -2.39
C ALA A 36 -3.62 -3.53 -2.95
N CYS A 37 -2.70 -3.43 -3.91
CA CYS A 37 -2.37 -2.18 -4.57
C CYS A 37 -3.59 -1.53 -5.25
N GLU A 38 -4.39 -2.31 -5.99
CA GLU A 38 -5.61 -1.81 -6.65
C GLU A 38 -6.62 -1.27 -5.63
N ARG A 39 -6.90 -2.02 -4.56
CA ARG A 39 -7.82 -1.58 -3.50
C ARG A 39 -7.33 -0.30 -2.81
N LEU A 40 -6.05 -0.24 -2.45
CA LEU A 40 -5.47 0.92 -1.77
C LEU A 40 -5.46 2.15 -2.69
N ASN A 41 -5.12 1.99 -3.96
CA ASN A 41 -5.13 3.07 -4.94
C ASN A 41 -6.54 3.58 -5.20
N ALA A 42 -7.54 2.71 -5.30
CA ALA A 42 -8.93 3.12 -5.44
C ALA A 42 -9.40 3.96 -4.24
N ARG A 43 -9.02 3.57 -3.01
CA ARG A 43 -9.34 4.34 -1.80
C ARG A 43 -8.63 5.69 -1.75
N ARG A 44 -7.36 5.75 -2.14
CA ARG A 44 -6.61 7.01 -2.23
C ARG A 44 -7.19 7.95 -3.28
N GLN A 45 -7.55 7.43 -4.44
CA GLN A 45 -8.15 8.20 -5.52
C GLN A 45 -9.47 8.82 -5.08
N ALA A 46 -10.35 8.03 -4.43
CA ALA A 46 -11.58 8.56 -3.84
C ALA A 46 -11.31 9.66 -2.79
N GLY A 47 -10.25 9.52 -1.97
CA GLY A 47 -9.83 10.57 -1.04
C GLY A 47 -9.37 11.86 -1.74
N ARG A 48 -8.58 11.74 -2.82
CA ARG A 48 -8.14 12.89 -3.63
C ARG A 48 -9.31 13.62 -4.28
N GLU A 49 -10.32 12.91 -4.75
CA GLU A 49 -11.55 13.51 -5.31
C GLU A 49 -12.35 14.28 -4.26
N VAL A 50 -12.45 13.75 -3.03
CA VAL A 50 -13.09 14.45 -1.91
C VAL A 50 -12.31 15.71 -1.52
N LEU A 51 -10.97 15.64 -1.50
CA LEU A 51 -10.13 16.82 -1.24
C LEU A 51 -10.29 17.91 -2.30
N ALA A 52 -10.38 17.53 -3.58
CA ALA A 52 -10.64 18.47 -4.67
C ALA A 52 -12.01 19.15 -4.51
N GLN A 53 -13.06 18.39 -4.15
CA GLN A 53 -14.37 18.96 -3.83
C GLN A 53 -14.32 19.87 -2.61
N MET A 54 -13.51 19.54 -1.61
CA MET A 54 -13.37 20.31 -0.38
C MET A 54 -12.71 21.67 -0.66
N GLN A 55 -11.72 21.71 -1.56
CA GLN A 55 -11.14 22.97 -2.02
C GLN A 55 -12.21 23.88 -2.65
N THR A 56 -13.04 23.36 -3.55
CA THR A 56 -14.14 24.12 -4.17
C THR A 56 -15.14 24.65 -3.13
N ALA A 57 -15.49 23.84 -2.12
CA ALA A 57 -16.40 24.27 -1.05
C ALA A 57 -15.80 25.37 -0.18
N VAL A 58 -14.51 25.30 0.12
CA VAL A 58 -13.77 26.33 0.87
C VAL A 58 -13.71 27.64 0.07
N ASP A 59 -13.38 27.56 -1.22
CA ASP A 59 -13.32 28.74 -2.09
C ASP A 59 -14.70 29.41 -2.24
N ALA A 60 -15.77 28.62 -2.26
CA ALA A 60 -17.15 29.09 -2.24
C ALA A 60 -17.65 29.58 -0.87
N LYS A 61 -16.84 29.43 0.20
CA LYS A 61 -17.22 29.70 1.60
C LYS A 61 -18.47 28.92 2.05
N ASP A 62 -18.70 27.74 1.49
CA ASP A 62 -19.82 26.87 1.84
C ASP A 62 -19.41 25.95 3.01
N SER A 63 -19.58 26.45 4.23
CA SER A 63 -19.22 25.72 5.45
C SER A 63 -20.01 24.43 5.65
N ALA A 64 -21.27 24.39 5.19
CA ALA A 64 -22.10 23.18 5.31
C ALA A 64 -21.56 22.07 4.39
N LYS A 65 -21.21 22.43 3.15
CA LYS A 65 -20.60 21.47 2.22
C LYS A 65 -19.20 21.05 2.66
N ALA A 66 -18.41 21.96 3.21
CA ALA A 66 -17.09 21.65 3.74
C ALA A 66 -17.16 20.63 4.89
N GLU A 67 -18.11 20.76 5.82
CA GLU A 67 -18.31 19.80 6.92
C GLU A 67 -18.76 18.42 6.40
N GLU A 68 -19.68 18.36 5.43
CA GLU A 68 -20.08 17.11 4.77
C GLU A 68 -18.88 16.38 4.15
N LEU A 69 -18.05 17.13 3.42
CA LEU A 69 -16.86 16.58 2.76
C LEU A 69 -15.79 16.15 3.77
N LEU A 70 -15.64 16.86 4.88
CA LEU A 70 -14.76 16.47 5.98
C LEU A 70 -15.18 15.12 6.60
N GLN A 71 -16.48 14.90 6.80
CA GLN A 71 -17.00 13.62 7.29
C GLN A 71 -16.72 12.49 6.30
N ARG A 72 -16.97 12.72 5.01
CA ARG A 72 -16.66 11.76 3.93
C ARG A 72 -15.16 11.44 3.85
N LEU A 73 -14.31 12.44 4.03
CA LEU A 73 -12.86 12.27 4.04
C LEU A 73 -12.40 11.39 5.23
N ARG A 74 -12.94 11.65 6.43
CA ARG A 74 -12.68 10.83 7.63
C ARG A 74 -13.11 9.38 7.44
N GLU A 75 -14.29 9.15 6.85
CA GLU A 75 -14.75 7.81 6.52
C GLU A 75 -13.82 7.14 5.49
N GLY A 76 -13.37 7.89 4.48
CA GLY A 76 -12.38 7.44 3.50
C GLY A 76 -11.08 6.98 4.15
N PHE A 77 -10.55 7.74 5.12
CA PHE A 77 -9.36 7.36 5.86
C PHE A 77 -9.55 6.09 6.69
N ARG A 78 -10.70 5.92 7.36
CA ARG A 78 -11.01 4.67 8.09
C ARG A 78 -11.02 3.47 7.16
N LYS A 79 -11.71 3.57 6.01
CA LYS A 79 -11.75 2.51 5.00
C LYS A 79 -10.37 2.21 4.40
N LEU A 80 -9.51 3.21 4.28
CA LEU A 80 -8.12 3.01 3.84
C LEU A 80 -7.31 2.24 4.89
N SER A 81 -7.44 2.59 6.16
CA SER A 81 -6.79 1.86 7.26
C SER A 81 -7.26 0.41 7.35
N GLU A 82 -8.57 0.17 7.31
CA GLU A 82 -9.15 -1.18 7.29
C GLU A 82 -8.64 -2.01 6.10
N ALA A 83 -8.54 -1.39 4.92
CA ALA A 83 -8.01 -2.06 3.73
C ALA A 83 -6.52 -2.40 3.87
N ARG A 84 -5.74 -1.58 4.57
CA ARG A 84 -4.34 -1.86 4.89
C ARG A 84 -4.21 -3.02 5.87
N GLU A 85 -4.93 -2.98 6.97
CA GLU A 85 -4.93 -4.07 7.96
C GLU A 85 -5.32 -5.40 7.32
N LYS A 86 -6.42 -5.41 6.55
CA LYS A 86 -6.83 -6.63 5.82
C LYS A 86 -5.77 -7.13 4.85
N ALA A 87 -5.06 -6.23 4.16
CA ALA A 87 -3.97 -6.64 3.28
C ALA A 87 -2.81 -7.27 4.06
N LEU A 88 -2.46 -6.73 5.23
CA LEU A 88 -1.45 -7.31 6.12
C LEU A 88 -1.87 -8.68 6.66
N ASP A 89 -3.12 -8.85 7.07
CA ASP A 89 -3.65 -10.15 7.51
C ASP A 89 -3.60 -11.20 6.39
N GLU A 90 -3.92 -10.80 5.16
CA GLU A 90 -3.83 -11.67 3.98
C GLU A 90 -2.35 -12.04 3.69
N PHE A 91 -1.43 -11.09 3.80
CA PHE A 91 0.02 -11.33 3.66
C PHE A 91 0.54 -12.32 4.70
N ASP A 92 0.11 -12.17 5.95
CA ASP A 92 0.50 -13.04 7.06
C ASP A 92 0.04 -14.48 6.89
N ARG A 93 -1.06 -14.72 6.15
CA ARG A 93 -1.55 -16.06 5.81
C ARG A 93 -0.80 -16.70 4.65
N LEU A 94 -0.25 -15.91 3.73
CA LEU A 94 0.42 -16.42 2.52
C LEU A 94 1.86 -16.87 2.77
N LEU A 95 2.50 -16.30 3.80
CA LEU A 95 3.91 -16.52 4.09
C LEU A 95 4.11 -17.14 5.47
N GLN A 96 5.18 -17.89 5.63
CA GLN A 96 5.67 -18.30 6.95
C GLN A 96 6.32 -17.12 7.69
N PRO A 97 6.34 -17.11 9.04
CA PRO A 97 6.98 -16.06 9.82
C PRO A 97 8.42 -15.76 9.37
N GLU A 98 9.22 -16.79 9.06
CA GLU A 98 10.60 -16.64 8.61
C GLU A 98 10.68 -15.97 7.23
N GLN A 99 9.75 -16.25 6.33
CA GLN A 99 9.69 -15.63 5.01
C GLN A 99 9.34 -14.14 5.13
N ARG A 100 8.40 -13.79 6.02
CA ARG A 100 8.05 -12.39 6.32
C ARG A 100 9.22 -11.63 6.92
N ALA A 101 9.90 -12.22 7.89
CA ALA A 101 11.08 -11.63 8.52
C ALA A 101 12.18 -11.35 7.48
N ARG A 102 12.44 -12.27 6.55
CA ARG A 102 13.41 -12.07 5.45
C ARG A 102 13.03 -10.90 4.54
N ILE A 103 11.75 -10.76 4.18
CA ILE A 103 11.27 -9.63 3.37
C ILE A 103 11.54 -8.30 4.10
N VAL A 104 11.18 -8.22 5.39
CA VAL A 104 11.40 -7.02 6.21
C VAL A 104 12.88 -6.69 6.33
N LEU A 105 13.73 -7.67 6.66
CA LEU A 105 15.18 -7.48 6.76
C LEU A 105 15.78 -7.02 5.44
N CYS A 106 15.36 -7.62 4.32
CA CYS A 106 15.79 -7.22 2.98
C CYS A 106 15.38 -5.78 2.65
N ALA A 107 14.15 -5.38 2.98
CA ALA A 107 13.70 -4.01 2.76
C ALA A 107 14.50 -3.02 3.61
N VAL A 108 14.71 -3.32 4.89
CA VAL A 108 15.54 -2.53 5.81
C VAL A 108 16.98 -2.39 5.31
N GLN A 109 17.59 -3.46 4.79
CA GLN A 109 18.93 -3.41 4.20
C GLN A 109 18.97 -2.48 2.97
N GLN A 110 17.99 -2.58 2.08
CA GLN A 110 17.87 -1.68 0.93
C GLN A 110 17.66 -0.21 1.35
N ALA A 111 16.94 0.03 2.46
CA ALA A 111 16.80 1.36 3.06
C ALA A 111 18.17 1.95 3.40
N LYS A 112 18.96 1.17 4.14
CA LYS A 112 20.30 1.55 4.62
C LYS A 112 21.26 1.81 3.46
N GLU A 113 21.27 0.92 2.46
CA GLU A 113 22.12 1.05 1.27
C GLU A 113 21.77 2.28 0.41
N SER A 114 20.50 2.69 0.40
CA SER A 114 20.04 3.86 -0.35
C SER A 114 20.02 5.16 0.46
N GLY A 115 20.54 5.16 1.69
CA GLY A 115 20.56 6.33 2.57
C GLY A 115 19.17 6.80 3.02
N ARG A 116 18.13 5.98 2.87
CA ARG A 116 16.76 6.29 3.32
C ARG A 116 16.59 5.88 4.78
N SER A 117 15.80 6.64 5.53
CA SER A 117 15.42 6.27 6.89
C SER A 117 14.60 4.97 6.90
N LEU A 118 14.70 4.23 8.00
CA LEU A 118 13.92 3.00 8.22
C LEU A 118 12.41 3.28 8.15
N GLU A 119 11.98 4.43 8.66
CA GLU A 119 10.61 4.94 8.59
C GLU A 119 10.15 5.06 7.14
N ASN A 120 10.96 5.64 6.24
CA ASN A 120 10.60 5.77 4.83
C ASN A 120 10.45 4.41 4.13
N VAL A 121 11.10 3.35 4.60
CA VAL A 121 10.98 2.02 4.00
C VAL A 121 9.80 1.23 4.55
N ILE A 122 9.51 1.35 5.84
CA ILE A 122 8.27 0.85 6.41
C ILE A 122 7.08 1.57 5.77
N ASP A 123 7.16 2.90 5.61
CA ASP A 123 6.14 3.65 4.89
C ASP A 123 6.02 3.18 3.44
N ASN A 124 7.11 3.02 2.69
CA ASN A 124 7.03 2.53 1.31
C ASN A 124 6.45 1.11 1.20
N LEU A 125 6.79 0.19 2.11
CA LEU A 125 6.18 -1.15 2.16
C LEU A 125 4.67 -1.09 2.42
N LEU A 126 4.22 -0.15 3.25
CA LEU A 126 2.81 0.08 3.57
C LEU A 126 2.10 1.03 2.57
N HIS A 127 2.87 1.72 1.72
CA HIS A 127 2.41 2.75 0.82
C HIS A 127 2.64 2.45 -0.67
N THR A 128 3.12 1.24 -1.01
CA THR A 128 3.38 0.73 -2.39
C THR A 128 2.17 0.89 -3.31
N GLY A 129 2.04 2.08 -3.86
CA GLY A 129 0.94 2.54 -4.70
C GLY A 129 1.15 3.97 -5.19
N ASP A 130 1.97 4.77 -4.49
CA ASP A 130 2.42 6.08 -4.94
C ASP A 130 3.96 6.13 -4.89
N SER A 131 4.59 5.80 -6.00
CA SER A 131 5.91 6.34 -6.31
C SER A 131 5.90 6.56 -7.81
N SER A 132 5.86 7.85 -8.15
CA SER A 132 5.85 8.43 -9.49
C SER A 132 6.79 7.73 -10.46
#